data_AF-A0A3D2Q773-F1
#
_entry.id   AF-A0A3D2Q773-F1
#
_cell.length_a   1.000
_cell.length_b   1.000
_cell.length_c   1.000
_cell.angle_alpha   90.00
_cell.angle_beta   90.00
_cell.angle_gamma   90.00
#
_symmetry.space_group_name_H-M   'P 1'
#
loop_
_entity.id
_entity.type
_entity.pdbx_description
1 polymer ?
#
loop_
_entity_poly.entity_id
_entity_poly.type
_entity_poly.pdbx_seq_one_letter_code
_entity_poly.pdbx_strand_id
1 'polypeptide(L)'
;MRKAFTRIAQCFLIIMFTFLIAAIPVYGREPISKGILVVAHGVNDPNWTNPVWEVVYELKNNFPCPVALGFLEFVEPGIPDGVEELNQAGVNKIIAVPLFISSYSNHIEEIRYVLGLREDLPGGGHEGHGAGHEEDLERARPQGEVVLTPAIDDHPLMAEVLAEQIGLLVKDPANEIGILAAHGSDTEEGQKGWVDNLKSLGGQIQERLENKGIRLKDIKHGFVFEGLTPSVREAVYEAVYTDGATALVVPVMISEGYFTGHKIPGILKEFPKDTYRYPENGQRALITFKKSYASRLVEWRAAGKLWPQLEVAKAGETLELTLDKCQEIAQAAGKGYPCSVLAFRLAGVTLPILWPDSPMAADDLMVVSLLPP
;
A
#
# COMPACT_ATOMS: atom_id res chain seq x y z
N MET A 1 -26.82 27.41 -75.58
CA MET A 1 -27.32 27.87 -74.26
C MET A 1 -28.08 26.82 -73.42
N ARG A 2 -28.35 25.58 -73.89
CA ARG A 2 -29.08 24.55 -73.09
C ARG A 2 -28.22 23.47 -72.39
N LYS A 3 -26.90 23.44 -72.59
CA LYS A 3 -26.01 22.42 -71.97
C LYS A 3 -25.14 22.94 -70.81
N ALA A 4 -25.14 24.24 -70.54
CA ALA A 4 -24.35 24.84 -69.46
C ALA A 4 -25.11 24.94 -68.12
N PHE A 5 -26.44 24.90 -68.14
CA PHE A 5 -27.27 25.04 -66.93
C PHE A 5 -27.47 23.73 -66.14
N THR A 6 -27.21 22.57 -66.76
CA THR A 6 -27.46 21.26 -66.11
C THR A 6 -26.32 20.80 -65.20
N ARG A 7 -25.12 21.36 -65.33
CA ARG A 7 -23.96 20.99 -64.48
C ARG A 7 -23.83 21.82 -63.19
N ILE A 8 -24.44 23.00 -63.12
CA ILE A 8 -24.39 23.84 -61.92
C ILE A 8 -25.41 23.35 -60.88
N ALA A 9 -26.56 22.81 -61.31
CA ALA A 9 -27.57 22.25 -60.41
C ALA A 9 -27.13 20.91 -59.76
N GLN A 10 -26.28 20.11 -60.43
CA GLN A 10 -25.75 18.86 -59.85
C GLN A 10 -24.61 19.08 -58.85
N CYS A 11 -23.81 20.14 -58.99
CA CYS A 11 -22.78 20.46 -58.00
C CYS A 11 -23.37 21.07 -56.71
N PHE A 12 -24.47 21.84 -56.80
CA PHE A 12 -25.13 22.37 -55.61
C PHE A 12 -25.94 21.32 -54.84
N LEU A 13 -26.45 20.29 -55.52
CA LEU A 13 -27.18 19.20 -54.86
C LEU A 13 -26.27 18.21 -54.10
N ILE A 14 -25.00 18.08 -54.51
CA ILE A 14 -24.01 17.24 -53.81
C ILE A 14 -23.38 17.99 -52.63
N ILE A 15 -23.26 19.31 -52.70
CA ILE A 15 -22.70 20.12 -51.60
C ILE A 15 -23.74 20.39 -50.49
N MET A 16 -25.04 20.33 -50.79
CA MET A 16 -26.09 20.35 -49.75
C MET A 16 -26.37 19.00 -49.08
N PHE A 17 -25.76 17.90 -49.53
CA PHE A 17 -25.92 16.58 -48.91
C PHE A 17 -24.77 16.18 -47.97
N THR A 18 -23.68 16.96 -47.95
CA THR A 18 -22.50 16.70 -47.09
C THR A 18 -22.47 17.53 -45.80
N PHE A 19 -23.47 18.37 -45.56
CA PHE A 19 -23.62 19.13 -44.30
C PHE A 19 -24.87 18.74 -43.49
N LEU A 20 -25.33 17.50 -43.65
CA LEU A 20 -26.28 16.86 -42.74
C LEU A 20 -25.72 15.53 -42.21
N ILE A 21 -24.44 15.52 -41.83
CA ILE A 21 -24.04 14.62 -40.75
C ILE A 21 -24.71 15.20 -39.51
N ALA A 22 -25.89 14.69 -39.19
CA ALA A 22 -26.43 14.82 -37.85
C ALA A 22 -25.26 14.56 -36.89
N ALA A 23 -24.99 15.52 -36.00
CA ALA A 23 -24.21 15.24 -34.82
C ALA A 23 -24.95 14.12 -34.09
N ILE A 24 -24.65 12.87 -34.46
CA ILE A 24 -24.88 11.73 -33.60
C ILE A 24 -24.10 12.15 -32.37
N PRO A 25 -24.74 12.36 -31.21
CA PRO A 25 -23.97 12.43 -29.99
C PRO A 25 -23.30 11.06 -29.96
N VAL A 26 -22.02 11.03 -30.31
CA VAL A 26 -21.13 10.02 -29.78
C VAL A 26 -21.35 10.22 -28.29
N TYR A 27 -22.15 9.34 -27.68
CA TYR A 27 -22.07 9.10 -26.25
C TYR A 27 -20.63 8.63 -26.04
N GLY A 28 -19.71 9.61 -26.03
CA GLY A 28 -18.35 9.38 -25.59
C GLY A 28 -18.51 8.81 -24.22
N ARG A 29 -17.84 7.68 -23.96
CA ARG A 29 -17.68 7.19 -22.59
C ARG A 29 -17.40 8.40 -21.72
N GLU A 30 -18.14 8.56 -20.63
CA GLU A 30 -17.82 9.60 -19.67
C GLU A 30 -16.32 9.57 -19.40
N PRO A 31 -15.64 10.72 -19.41
CA PRO A 31 -14.20 10.75 -19.15
C PRO A 31 -13.93 10.03 -17.82
N ILE A 32 -12.93 9.14 -17.82
CA ILE A 32 -12.58 8.38 -16.62
C ILE A 32 -12.16 9.38 -15.54
N SER A 33 -12.93 9.42 -14.46
CA SER A 33 -12.66 10.21 -13.28
C SER A 33 -12.20 9.27 -12.18
N LYS A 34 -10.94 9.40 -11.78
CA LYS A 34 -10.30 8.50 -10.82
C LYS A 34 -10.32 9.12 -9.43
N GLY A 35 -10.46 8.29 -8.40
CA GLY A 35 -10.35 8.70 -6.99
C GLY A 35 -9.66 7.64 -6.15
N ILE A 36 -9.13 8.02 -4.99
CA ILE A 36 -8.55 7.10 -4.02
C ILE A 36 -9.54 6.88 -2.89
N LEU A 37 -9.77 5.62 -2.54
CA LEU A 37 -10.40 5.27 -1.27
C LEU A 37 -9.32 4.69 -0.34
N VAL A 38 -8.99 5.39 0.74
CA VAL A 38 -8.13 4.83 1.79
C VAL A 38 -9.01 3.97 2.69
N VAL A 39 -8.66 2.68 2.80
CA VAL A 39 -9.41 1.73 3.62
C VAL A 39 -8.61 1.40 4.87
N ALA A 40 -9.18 1.65 6.04
CA ALA A 40 -8.55 1.35 7.33
C ALA A 40 -9.43 0.41 8.16
N HIS A 41 -8.86 -0.30 9.12
CA HIS A 41 -9.62 -1.21 10.00
C HIS A 41 -10.72 -0.46 10.77
N GLY A 42 -10.32 0.59 11.49
CA GLY A 42 -11.20 1.28 12.43
C GLY A 42 -11.16 0.57 13.77
N VAL A 43 -11.06 1.34 14.84
CA VAL A 43 -11.14 0.86 16.23
C VAL A 43 -11.74 1.97 17.05
N ASN A 44 -12.48 1.65 18.11
CA ASN A 44 -13.03 2.66 19.02
C ASN A 44 -11.96 3.21 19.99
N ASP A 45 -10.84 3.71 19.44
CA ASP A 45 -9.74 4.35 20.15
C ASP A 45 -9.25 5.58 19.35
N PRO A 46 -9.53 6.81 19.83
CA PRO A 46 -9.07 8.04 19.20
C PRO A 46 -7.54 8.13 19.01
N ASN A 47 -6.74 7.46 19.85
CA ASN A 47 -5.29 7.47 19.71
C ASN A 47 -4.84 6.71 18.46
N TRP A 48 -5.64 5.73 18.02
CA TRP A 48 -5.38 4.98 16.80
C TRP A 48 -6.00 5.68 15.58
N THR A 49 -7.26 6.15 15.69
CA THR A 49 -8.03 6.69 14.56
C THR A 49 -7.64 8.10 14.15
N ASN A 50 -7.32 9.00 15.09
CA ASN A 50 -6.94 10.38 14.75
C ASN A 50 -5.71 10.45 13.85
N PRO A 51 -4.61 9.70 14.09
CA PRO A 51 -3.48 9.65 13.16
C PRO A 51 -3.86 9.19 11.75
N VAL A 52 -4.79 8.23 11.61
CA VAL A 52 -5.28 7.79 10.30
C VAL A 52 -6.04 8.92 9.59
N TRP A 53 -6.91 9.61 10.31
CA TRP A 53 -7.60 10.80 9.80
C TRP A 53 -6.64 11.89 9.33
N GLU A 54 -5.58 12.15 10.09
CA GLU A 54 -4.57 13.15 9.72
C GLU A 54 -3.86 12.80 8.41
N VAL A 55 -3.53 11.52 8.20
CA VAL A 55 -2.93 11.04 6.93
C VAL A 55 -3.89 11.28 5.77
N VAL A 56 -5.16 10.91 5.91
CA VAL A 56 -6.12 11.10 4.81
C VAL A 56 -6.44 12.58 4.57
N TYR A 57 -6.50 13.39 5.63
CA TYR A 57 -6.68 14.84 5.49
C TYR A 57 -5.51 15.47 4.72
N GLU A 58 -4.27 15.04 4.98
CA GLU A 58 -3.10 15.48 4.21
C GLU A 58 -3.23 15.08 2.73
N LEU A 59 -3.64 13.84 2.45
CA LEU A 59 -3.85 13.35 1.08
C LEU A 59 -4.97 14.12 0.37
N LYS A 60 -6.12 14.35 1.01
CA LYS A 60 -7.25 15.13 0.44
C LYS A 60 -6.82 16.52 -0.02
N ASN A 61 -5.87 17.15 0.69
CA ASN A 61 -5.41 18.51 0.38
C ASN A 61 -4.30 18.57 -0.68
N ASN A 62 -3.49 17.52 -0.82
CA ASN A 62 -2.28 17.54 -1.63
C ASN A 62 -2.37 16.68 -2.89
N PHE A 63 -3.33 15.78 -2.98
CA PHE A 63 -3.41 14.80 -4.06
C PHE A 63 -4.27 15.32 -5.22
N PRO A 64 -3.90 15.07 -6.50
CA PRO A 64 -4.56 15.67 -7.65
C PRO A 64 -5.92 15.08 -8.01
N CYS A 65 -6.40 14.06 -7.29
CA CYS A 65 -7.71 13.47 -7.47
C CYS A 65 -8.47 13.34 -6.15
N PRO A 66 -9.81 13.21 -6.17
CA PRO A 66 -10.60 13.03 -4.95
C PRO A 66 -10.07 11.86 -4.11
N VAL A 67 -9.93 12.10 -2.81
CA VAL A 67 -9.54 11.08 -1.83
C VAL A 67 -10.65 10.99 -0.79
N ALA A 68 -11.05 9.78 -0.43
CA ALA A 68 -11.98 9.50 0.67
C ALA A 68 -11.38 8.51 1.66
N LEU A 69 -11.89 8.49 2.88
CA LEU A 69 -11.58 7.51 3.91
C LEU A 69 -12.80 6.63 4.11
N GLY A 70 -12.59 5.34 4.31
CA GLY A 70 -13.60 4.42 4.81
C GLY A 70 -12.98 3.44 5.81
N PHE A 71 -13.57 3.34 7.00
CA PHE A 71 -13.24 2.31 7.97
C PHE A 71 -14.06 1.06 7.69
N LEU A 72 -13.45 -0.10 7.90
CA LEU A 72 -14.14 -1.38 7.78
C LEU A 72 -15.18 -1.55 8.88
N GLU A 73 -14.85 -1.16 10.11
CA GLU A 73 -15.71 -1.35 11.28
C GLU A 73 -15.47 -0.32 12.41
N PHE A 74 -16.37 -0.32 13.38
CA PHE A 74 -16.38 0.45 14.64
C PHE A 74 -16.45 1.98 14.55
N VAL A 75 -16.07 2.59 13.43
CA VAL A 75 -15.84 4.03 13.31
C VAL A 75 -16.38 4.54 11.99
N GLU A 76 -17.02 5.70 12.01
CA GLU A 76 -17.45 6.40 10.79
C GLU A 76 -16.36 7.32 10.23
N PRO A 77 -16.30 7.55 8.90
CA PRO A 77 -17.16 6.98 7.85
C PRO A 77 -16.83 5.52 7.56
N GLY A 78 -17.83 4.70 7.28
CA GLY A 78 -17.64 3.36 6.77
C GLY A 78 -17.07 3.33 5.34
N ILE A 79 -16.61 2.16 4.88
CA ILE A 79 -16.23 1.96 3.47
C ILE A 79 -17.37 2.38 2.50
N PRO A 80 -18.65 2.04 2.72
CA PRO A 80 -19.74 2.51 1.87
C PRO A 80 -19.87 4.03 1.78
N ASP A 81 -19.70 4.75 2.90
CA ASP A 81 -19.75 6.22 2.93
C ASP A 81 -18.60 6.85 2.16
N GLY A 82 -17.38 6.29 2.30
CA GLY A 82 -16.23 6.75 1.52
C GLY A 82 -16.41 6.53 0.01
N VAL A 83 -17.04 5.42 -0.40
CA VAL A 83 -17.41 5.17 -1.80
C VAL A 83 -18.48 6.17 -2.27
N GLU A 84 -19.47 6.46 -1.44
CA GLU A 84 -20.52 7.43 -1.77
C GLU A 84 -19.97 8.87 -1.87
N GLU A 85 -19.01 9.26 -1.04
CA GLU A 85 -18.27 10.53 -1.17
C GLU A 85 -17.60 10.63 -2.55
N LEU A 86 -16.94 9.56 -3.00
CA LEU A 86 -16.29 9.51 -4.32
C LEU A 86 -17.30 9.52 -5.47
N ASN A 87 -18.42 8.78 -5.34
CA ASN A 87 -19.52 8.81 -6.31
C ASN A 87 -20.06 10.25 -6.49
N GLN A 88 -20.28 10.97 -5.39
CA GLN A 88 -20.75 12.37 -5.41
C GLN A 88 -19.73 13.33 -6.04
N ALA A 89 -18.44 13.00 -5.97
CA ALA A 89 -17.37 13.70 -6.68
C ALA A 89 -17.27 13.32 -8.18
N GLY A 90 -18.17 12.47 -8.69
CA GLY A 90 -18.19 12.01 -10.08
C GLY A 90 -17.08 11.01 -10.40
N VAL A 91 -16.53 10.32 -9.40
CA VAL A 91 -15.52 9.27 -9.61
C VAL A 91 -16.19 8.02 -10.12
N ASN A 92 -15.71 7.51 -11.25
CA ASN A 92 -16.16 6.25 -11.88
C ASN A 92 -15.05 5.20 -11.97
N LYS A 93 -13.88 5.48 -11.38
CA LYS A 93 -12.80 4.51 -11.13
C LYS A 93 -12.17 4.75 -9.76
N ILE A 94 -12.47 3.88 -8.80
CA ILE A 94 -11.97 3.95 -7.42
C ILE A 94 -10.74 3.06 -7.28
N ILE A 95 -9.65 3.64 -6.80
CA ILE A 95 -8.44 2.92 -6.39
C ILE A 95 -8.48 2.78 -4.88
N ALA A 96 -8.89 1.61 -4.39
CA ALA A 96 -8.96 1.30 -2.98
C ALA A 96 -7.57 0.87 -2.48
N VAL A 97 -7.03 1.62 -1.51
CA VAL A 97 -5.71 1.37 -0.91
C VAL A 97 -5.89 0.96 0.55
N PRO A 98 -5.61 -0.30 0.91
CA PRO A 98 -5.65 -0.74 2.30
C PRO A 98 -4.49 -0.14 3.08
N LEU A 99 -4.80 0.70 4.07
CA LEU A 99 -3.86 1.14 5.10
C LEU A 99 -3.74 0.06 6.20
N PHE A 100 -3.31 -1.13 5.77
CA PHE A 100 -3.09 -2.32 6.57
C PHE A 100 -1.63 -2.76 6.44
N ILE A 101 -1.09 -3.43 7.46
CA ILE A 101 0.31 -3.89 7.41
C ILE A 101 0.51 -4.96 6.35
N SER A 102 -0.46 -5.85 6.12
CA SER A 102 -0.29 -6.92 5.15
C SER A 102 -1.57 -7.20 4.36
N SER A 103 -1.40 -7.54 3.08
CA SER A 103 -2.42 -8.08 2.17
C SER A 103 -2.89 -9.47 2.61
N TYR A 104 -2.16 -10.10 3.53
CA TYR A 104 -2.53 -11.36 4.18
C TYR A 104 -3.21 -11.15 5.53
N SER A 105 -3.67 -9.91 5.80
CA SER A 105 -4.52 -9.63 6.94
C SER A 105 -5.88 -10.28 6.75
N ASN A 106 -6.39 -10.83 7.84
CA ASN A 106 -7.69 -11.46 8.00
C ASN A 106 -8.86 -10.64 7.42
N HIS A 107 -8.77 -9.31 7.51
CA HIS A 107 -9.79 -8.36 7.02
C HIS A 107 -9.75 -8.05 5.52
N ILE A 108 -8.73 -8.46 4.77
CA ILE A 108 -8.61 -8.09 3.35
C ILE A 108 -9.76 -8.68 2.53
N GLU A 109 -10.17 -9.89 2.86
CA GLU A 109 -11.29 -10.56 2.19
C GLU A 109 -12.65 -9.92 2.51
N GLU A 110 -12.84 -9.41 3.72
CA GLU A 110 -14.02 -8.62 4.09
C GLU A 110 -14.07 -7.31 3.29
N ILE A 111 -12.93 -6.63 3.15
CA ILE A 111 -12.81 -5.42 2.31
C ILE A 111 -13.16 -5.74 0.86
N ARG A 112 -12.68 -6.87 0.32
CA ARG A 112 -13.05 -7.31 -1.03
C ARG A 112 -14.56 -7.54 -1.16
N TYR A 113 -15.20 -8.10 -0.13
CA TYR A 113 -16.65 -8.28 -0.11
C TYR A 113 -17.38 -6.94 -0.12
N VAL A 114 -17.04 -6.05 0.81
CA VAL A 114 -17.67 -4.72 0.92
C VAL A 114 -17.52 -3.92 -0.37
N LEU A 115 -16.36 -4.00 -1.04
CA LEU A 115 -16.09 -3.31 -2.31
C LEU A 115 -16.71 -3.97 -3.55
N GLY A 116 -17.38 -5.13 -3.42
CA GLY A 116 -17.98 -5.82 -4.57
C GLY A 116 -16.99 -6.64 -5.41
N LEU A 117 -15.79 -6.91 -4.89
CA LEU A 117 -14.73 -7.66 -5.59
C LEU A 117 -14.79 -9.18 -5.34
N ARG A 118 -15.73 -9.62 -4.48
CA ARG A 118 -16.18 -11.01 -4.31
C ARG A 118 -17.68 -11.05 -4.01
N GLU A 119 -18.31 -12.19 -4.26
CA GLU A 119 -19.77 -12.39 -4.11
C GLU A 119 -20.19 -12.86 -2.71
N ASP A 120 -19.38 -13.71 -2.11
CA ASP A 120 -19.64 -14.31 -0.81
C ASP A 120 -18.93 -13.54 0.30
N LEU A 121 -19.60 -13.36 1.43
CA LEU A 121 -18.95 -12.87 2.64
C LEU A 121 -17.98 -13.98 3.10
N PRO A 122 -16.70 -13.70 3.36
CA PRO A 122 -15.81 -14.71 3.91
C PRO A 122 -16.42 -15.28 5.19
N GLY A 123 -16.49 -16.61 5.27
CA GLY A 123 -16.95 -17.29 6.47
C GLY A 123 -15.77 -17.51 7.41
N GLY A 124 -15.87 -17.02 8.65
CA GLY A 124 -14.90 -17.30 9.69
C GLY A 124 -14.63 -16.08 10.56
N GLY A 125 -15.50 -15.88 11.56
CA GLY A 125 -15.31 -14.89 12.60
C GLY A 125 -13.89 -14.95 13.15
N HIS A 126 -13.14 -13.87 12.97
CA HIS A 126 -11.82 -13.73 13.59
C HIS A 126 -11.99 -13.81 15.11
N GLU A 127 -11.67 -14.96 15.69
CA GLU A 127 -11.65 -15.20 17.13
C GLU A 127 -10.55 -14.34 17.78
N GLY A 128 -10.80 -13.05 17.89
CA GLY A 128 -9.84 -12.06 18.40
C GLY A 128 -10.38 -10.64 18.39
N HIS A 129 -11.34 -10.34 17.52
CA HIS A 129 -12.01 -9.05 17.41
C HIS A 129 -13.51 -9.23 17.56
N GLY A 130 -13.98 -9.53 18.79
CA GLY A 130 -15.41 -9.53 19.13
C GLY A 130 -16.30 -10.36 18.21
N ALA A 131 -16.41 -11.66 18.47
CA ALA A 131 -17.37 -12.55 17.81
C ALA A 131 -18.79 -11.96 17.87
N GLY A 132 -19.25 -11.34 16.77
CA GLY A 132 -20.59 -10.75 16.70
C GLY A 132 -20.95 -9.88 15.51
N HIS A 133 -20.03 -9.47 14.62
CA HIS A 133 -20.31 -8.42 13.63
C HIS A 133 -20.19 -8.81 12.13
N GLU A 134 -19.88 -10.06 11.79
CA GLU A 134 -19.78 -10.46 10.37
C GLU A 134 -21.12 -10.33 9.62
N GLU A 135 -22.26 -10.49 10.29
CA GLU A 135 -23.59 -10.42 9.66
C GLU A 135 -24.01 -8.99 9.21
N ASP A 136 -23.24 -7.95 9.54
CA ASP A 136 -23.60 -6.54 9.33
C ASP A 136 -22.71 -5.77 8.33
N LEU A 137 -21.79 -6.43 7.60
CA LEU A 137 -20.95 -5.72 6.61
C LEU A 137 -21.78 -5.27 5.39
N GLU A 138 -22.18 -4.00 5.37
CA GLU A 138 -22.88 -3.40 4.24
C GLU A 138 -21.95 -3.26 3.02
N ARG A 139 -22.43 -3.68 1.85
CA ARG A 139 -21.72 -3.51 0.58
C ARG A 139 -21.80 -2.07 0.07
N ALA A 140 -20.66 -1.56 -0.35
CA ALA A 140 -20.57 -0.30 -1.08
C ALA A 140 -21.19 -0.40 -2.49
N ARG A 141 -21.57 0.75 -3.05
CA ARG A 141 -22.21 0.84 -4.38
C ARG A 141 -21.42 1.78 -5.30
N PRO A 142 -20.24 1.37 -5.79
CA PRO A 142 -19.43 2.19 -6.69
C PRO A 142 -20.17 2.42 -8.02
N GLN A 143 -20.08 3.62 -8.58
CA GLN A 143 -20.67 3.94 -9.90
C GLN A 143 -19.86 3.39 -11.09
N GLY A 144 -18.67 2.82 -10.85
CA GLY A 144 -17.83 2.25 -11.89
C GLY A 144 -16.79 1.26 -11.36
N GLU A 145 -15.61 1.23 -11.98
CA GLU A 145 -14.57 0.24 -11.66
C GLU A 145 -13.99 0.45 -10.27
N VAL A 146 -13.80 -0.62 -9.50
CA VAL A 146 -13.01 -0.61 -8.26
C VAL A 146 -11.79 -1.48 -8.44
N VAL A 147 -10.63 -0.96 -8.05
CA VAL A 147 -9.36 -1.69 -8.03
C VAL A 147 -8.82 -1.65 -6.61
N LEU A 148 -8.67 -2.82 -5.99
CA LEU A 148 -7.97 -2.96 -4.71
C LEU A 148 -6.48 -3.13 -4.96
N THR A 149 -5.65 -2.31 -4.32
CA THR A 149 -4.20 -2.46 -4.33
C THR A 149 -3.74 -3.44 -3.25
N PRO A 150 -2.49 -3.94 -3.31
CA PRO A 150 -1.86 -4.51 -2.13
C PRO A 150 -1.84 -3.51 -0.96
N ALA A 151 -1.79 -4.05 0.25
CA ALA A 151 -1.57 -3.29 1.49
C ALA A 151 -0.08 -2.88 1.62
N ILE A 152 0.43 -2.61 2.83
CA ILE A 152 1.83 -2.21 2.99
C ILE A 152 2.80 -3.37 2.69
N ASP A 153 2.53 -4.58 3.17
CA ASP A 153 3.37 -5.76 3.00
C ASP A 153 4.84 -5.49 3.38
N ASP A 154 5.79 -5.90 2.54
CA ASP A 154 7.24 -5.72 2.72
C ASP A 154 7.79 -4.43 2.09
N HIS A 155 6.94 -3.41 1.94
CA HIS A 155 7.31 -2.20 1.22
C HIS A 155 8.56 -1.51 1.82
N PRO A 156 9.54 -1.07 0.99
CA PRO A 156 10.82 -0.55 1.47
C PRO A 156 10.74 0.70 2.35
N LEU A 157 9.69 1.52 2.20
CA LEU A 157 9.41 2.63 3.14
C LEU A 157 9.07 2.12 4.54
N MET A 158 8.36 1.00 4.68
CA MET A 158 8.11 0.37 5.97
C MET A 158 9.41 -0.20 6.56
N ALA A 159 10.26 -0.80 5.72
CA ALA A 159 11.59 -1.24 6.15
C ALA A 159 12.46 -0.07 6.65
N GLU A 160 12.41 1.10 6.00
CA GLU A 160 13.13 2.30 6.49
C GLU A 160 12.59 2.77 7.85
N VAL A 161 11.27 2.81 8.02
CA VAL A 161 10.62 3.20 9.28
C VAL A 161 11.07 2.27 10.41
N LEU A 162 11.01 0.95 10.18
CA LEU A 162 11.41 -0.06 11.15
C LEU A 162 12.92 -0.01 11.45
N ALA A 163 13.77 0.21 10.44
CA ALA A 163 15.21 0.37 10.62
C ALA A 163 15.54 1.61 11.46
N GLU A 164 14.84 2.72 11.24
CA GLU A 164 14.97 3.91 12.06
C GLU A 164 14.51 3.65 13.51
N GLN A 165 13.37 2.99 13.73
CA GLN A 165 12.89 2.63 15.07
C GLN A 165 13.89 1.74 15.82
N ILE A 166 14.42 0.71 15.16
CA ILE A 166 15.43 -0.18 15.73
C ILE A 166 16.71 0.61 16.04
N GLY A 167 17.17 1.45 15.11
CA GLY A 167 18.37 2.25 15.27
C GLY A 167 18.35 3.16 16.49
N LEU A 168 17.18 3.65 16.91
CA LEU A 168 17.01 4.43 18.15
C LEU A 168 17.25 3.60 19.43
N LEU A 169 17.11 2.27 19.35
CA LEU A 169 17.25 1.37 20.49
C LEU A 169 18.66 0.78 20.62
N VAL A 170 19.44 0.77 19.55
CA VAL A 170 20.76 0.13 19.49
C VAL A 170 21.73 0.74 20.49
N LYS A 171 22.52 -0.11 21.17
CA LYS A 171 23.64 0.31 22.02
C LYS A 171 24.89 -0.53 21.80
N ASP A 172 24.73 -1.84 21.68
CA ASP A 172 25.79 -2.80 21.43
C ASP A 172 25.34 -3.78 20.33
N PRO A 173 25.46 -3.39 19.05
CA PRO A 173 24.77 -4.07 17.95
C PRO A 173 25.21 -5.52 17.78
N ALA A 174 26.47 -5.85 18.08
CA ALA A 174 26.99 -7.22 17.98
C ALA A 174 26.32 -8.21 18.95
N ASN A 175 25.69 -7.71 20.02
CA ASN A 175 25.02 -8.49 21.07
C ASN A 175 23.51 -8.20 21.12
N GLU A 176 22.94 -7.67 20.03
CA GLU A 176 21.54 -7.25 19.96
C GLU A 176 20.82 -7.92 18.78
N ILE A 177 19.58 -8.34 19.01
CA ILE A 177 18.68 -8.93 18.01
C ILE A 177 17.44 -8.06 17.90
N GLY A 178 17.08 -7.64 16.69
CA GLY A 178 15.81 -6.97 16.42
C GLY A 178 14.65 -7.97 16.40
N ILE A 179 13.50 -7.61 16.98
CA ILE A 179 12.29 -8.45 16.97
C ILE A 179 11.14 -7.63 16.41
N LEU A 180 10.65 -8.02 15.23
CA LEU A 180 9.47 -7.48 14.58
C LEU A 180 8.21 -8.10 15.22
N ALA A 181 7.53 -7.33 16.07
CA ALA A 181 6.30 -7.75 16.74
C ALA A 181 5.08 -7.44 15.85
N ALA A 182 4.52 -8.48 15.22
CA ALA A 182 3.49 -8.36 14.19
C ALA A 182 2.15 -8.99 14.62
N HIS A 183 1.10 -8.70 13.85
CA HIS A 183 -0.24 -9.25 14.06
C HIS A 183 -0.27 -10.74 13.70
N GLY A 184 -0.02 -11.07 12.42
CA GLY A 184 -0.16 -12.42 11.87
C GLY A 184 -1.58 -12.70 11.36
N SER A 185 -1.81 -13.94 10.94
CA SER A 185 -3.09 -14.45 10.45
C SER A 185 -3.35 -15.84 11.03
N ASP A 186 -4.60 -16.17 11.28
CA ASP A 186 -5.07 -17.49 11.73
C ASP A 186 -5.25 -18.50 10.58
N THR A 187 -5.21 -18.04 9.33
CA THR A 187 -5.22 -18.92 8.14
C THR A 187 -3.80 -19.37 7.80
N GLU A 188 -3.66 -20.59 7.27
CA GLU A 188 -2.34 -21.11 6.87
C GLU A 188 -1.70 -20.27 5.76
N GLU A 189 -2.47 -19.92 4.73
CA GLU A 189 -2.00 -19.08 3.62
C GLU A 189 -1.64 -17.68 4.10
N GLY A 190 -2.50 -17.07 4.92
CA GLY A 190 -2.25 -15.74 5.46
C GLY A 190 -1.01 -15.72 6.35
N GLN A 191 -0.86 -16.73 7.21
CA GLN A 191 0.29 -16.83 8.10
C GLN A 191 1.59 -17.02 7.33
N LYS A 192 1.58 -17.83 6.26
CA LYS A 192 2.73 -17.95 5.36
C LYS A 192 3.09 -16.60 4.73
N GLY A 193 2.09 -15.87 4.21
CA GLY A 193 2.30 -14.55 3.62
C GLY A 193 2.87 -13.52 4.60
N TRP A 194 2.38 -13.52 5.85
CA TRP A 194 2.94 -12.71 6.93
C TRP A 194 4.41 -13.04 7.21
N VAL A 195 4.76 -14.32 7.31
CA VAL A 195 6.14 -14.76 7.54
C VAL A 195 7.05 -14.33 6.39
N ASP A 196 6.60 -14.47 5.14
CA ASP A 196 7.38 -14.07 3.97
C ASP A 196 7.61 -12.55 3.95
N ASN A 197 6.57 -11.75 4.22
CA ASN A 197 6.68 -10.30 4.36
C ASN A 197 7.67 -9.89 5.45
N LEU A 198 7.58 -10.51 6.64
CA LEU A 198 8.44 -10.18 7.78
C LEU A 198 9.90 -10.59 7.54
N LYS A 199 10.14 -11.71 6.84
CA LYS A 199 11.49 -12.10 6.41
C LYS A 199 12.09 -11.10 5.42
N SER A 200 11.31 -10.68 4.43
CA SER A 200 11.74 -9.64 3.47
C SER A 200 12.06 -8.33 4.19
N LEU A 201 11.18 -7.86 5.08
CA LEU A 201 11.42 -6.68 5.91
C LEU A 201 12.68 -6.84 6.77
N GLY A 202 12.88 -7.99 7.41
CA GLY A 202 14.06 -8.27 8.23
C GLY A 202 15.36 -8.13 7.44
N GLY A 203 15.43 -8.71 6.24
CA GLY A 203 16.59 -8.57 5.35
C GLY A 203 16.84 -7.12 4.93
N GLN A 204 15.77 -6.40 4.54
CA GLN A 204 15.86 -4.99 4.15
C GLN A 204 16.31 -4.07 5.30
N ILE A 205 15.86 -4.34 6.52
CA ILE A 205 16.27 -3.63 7.74
C ILE A 205 17.75 -3.88 8.03
N GLN A 206 18.18 -5.15 7.99
CA GLN A 206 19.57 -5.53 8.20
C GLN A 206 20.49 -4.77 7.24
N GLU A 207 20.19 -4.80 5.94
CA GLU A 207 20.95 -4.09 4.91
C GLU A 207 21.06 -2.57 5.20
N ARG A 208 19.95 -1.93 5.56
CA ARG A 208 19.91 -0.48 5.86
C ARG A 208 20.73 -0.11 7.08
N LEU A 209 20.66 -0.93 8.13
CA LEU A 209 21.43 -0.72 9.35
C LEU A 209 22.93 -0.93 9.07
N GLU A 210 23.28 -1.96 8.30
CA GLU A 210 24.68 -2.25 7.93
C GLU A 210 25.29 -1.12 7.10
N ASN A 211 24.53 -0.54 6.17
CA ASN A 211 24.93 0.64 5.40
C ASN A 211 25.15 1.88 6.29
N LYS A 212 24.53 1.94 7.47
CA LYS A 212 24.75 2.95 8.51
C LYS A 212 25.84 2.56 9.52
N GLY A 213 26.56 1.45 9.30
CA GLY A 213 27.60 0.94 10.18
C GLY A 213 27.09 0.18 11.41
N ILE A 214 25.79 -0.12 11.48
CA ILE A 214 25.14 -0.84 12.57
C ILE A 214 24.95 -2.30 12.17
N ARG A 215 25.67 -3.22 12.80
CA ARG A 215 25.61 -4.65 12.47
C ARG A 215 24.95 -5.43 13.60
N LEU A 216 23.63 -5.58 13.52
CA LEU A 216 22.88 -6.42 14.46
C LEU A 216 23.21 -7.90 14.26
N LYS A 217 23.08 -8.67 15.34
CA LYS A 217 23.29 -10.12 15.30
C LYS A 217 22.28 -10.82 14.40
N ASP A 218 21.02 -10.39 14.45
CA ASP A 218 19.92 -10.92 13.65
C ASP A 218 18.69 -9.99 13.70
N ILE A 219 17.75 -10.18 12.77
CA ILE A 219 16.39 -9.63 12.82
C ILE A 219 15.39 -10.80 12.76
N LYS A 220 14.68 -11.01 13.86
CA LYS A 220 13.64 -12.03 14.02
C LYS A 220 12.25 -11.41 14.02
N HIS A 221 11.21 -12.24 14.00
CA HIS A 221 9.83 -11.80 14.14
C HIS A 221 9.11 -12.62 15.21
N GLY A 222 7.99 -12.09 15.70
CA GLY A 222 7.06 -12.82 16.54
C GLY A 222 5.66 -12.24 16.45
N PHE A 223 4.66 -13.09 16.70
CA PHE A 223 3.24 -12.74 16.58
C PHE A 223 2.61 -12.42 17.93
N VAL A 224 1.74 -11.41 17.96
CA VAL A 224 1.08 -10.92 19.19
C VAL A 224 -0.14 -11.74 19.61
N PHE A 225 -0.73 -12.48 18.67
CA PHE A 225 -1.88 -13.35 18.95
C PHE A 225 -1.46 -14.70 19.50
N GLU A 226 -2.29 -15.23 20.39
CA GLU A 226 -2.10 -16.55 20.97
C GLU A 226 -2.42 -17.61 19.90
N GLY A 227 -1.60 -18.65 19.81
CA GLY A 227 -1.73 -19.72 18.81
C GLY A 227 -0.85 -19.56 17.56
N LEU A 228 -0.31 -18.35 17.31
CA LEU A 228 0.64 -18.12 16.22
C LEU A 228 2.08 -18.30 16.70
N THR A 229 2.90 -18.99 15.90
CA THR A 229 4.29 -19.33 16.23
C THR A 229 5.28 -18.76 15.19
N PRO A 230 6.43 -18.21 15.63
CA PRO A 230 6.76 -17.91 17.02
C PRO A 230 5.92 -16.73 17.54
N SER A 231 5.47 -16.81 18.79
CA SER A 231 4.89 -15.66 19.50
C SER A 231 5.97 -14.62 19.81
N VAL A 232 5.58 -13.36 20.06
CA VAL A 232 6.52 -12.31 20.52
C VAL A 232 7.26 -12.76 21.77
N ARG A 233 6.58 -13.47 22.68
CA ARG A 233 7.19 -14.02 23.90
C ARG A 233 8.28 -15.04 23.57
N GLU A 234 8.02 -15.98 22.68
CA GLU A 234 9.01 -17.00 22.27
C GLU A 234 10.21 -16.35 21.58
N ALA A 235 9.98 -15.40 20.68
CA ALA A 235 11.06 -14.68 20.00
C ALA A 235 11.96 -13.91 20.98
N VAL A 236 11.38 -13.24 21.99
CA VAL A 236 12.14 -12.55 23.04
C VAL A 236 12.88 -13.56 23.93
N TYR A 237 12.23 -14.67 24.29
CA TYR A 237 12.84 -15.72 25.09
C TYR A 237 14.07 -16.31 24.40
N GLU A 238 13.97 -16.65 23.11
CA GLU A 238 15.10 -17.17 22.34
C GLU A 238 16.24 -16.16 22.26
N ALA A 239 15.93 -14.89 21.94
CA ALA A 239 16.96 -13.85 21.87
C ALA A 239 17.72 -13.70 23.20
N VAL A 240 17.01 -13.71 24.32
CA VAL A 240 17.61 -13.47 25.65
C VAL A 240 18.33 -14.71 26.19
N TYR A 241 17.66 -15.87 26.20
CA TYR A 241 18.12 -17.05 26.93
C TYR A 241 18.86 -18.06 26.05
N THR A 242 18.57 -18.12 24.75
CA THR A 242 19.26 -19.01 23.81
C THR A 242 20.42 -18.30 23.14
N ASP A 243 20.19 -17.10 22.63
CA ASP A 243 21.20 -16.34 21.88
C ASP A 243 22.09 -15.46 22.76
N GLY A 244 21.73 -15.25 24.03
CA GLY A 244 22.46 -14.39 24.96
C GLY A 244 22.51 -12.92 24.52
N ALA A 245 21.47 -12.45 23.80
CA ALA A 245 21.38 -11.13 23.21
C ALA A 245 20.34 -10.24 23.91
N THR A 246 20.49 -8.92 23.76
CA THR A 246 19.43 -7.98 24.12
C THR A 246 18.40 -7.91 23.00
N ALA A 247 17.12 -8.07 23.33
CA ALA A 247 16.01 -8.00 22.37
C ALA A 247 15.57 -6.55 22.10
N LEU A 248 15.68 -6.07 20.86
CA LEU A 248 15.17 -4.77 20.42
C LEU A 248 13.79 -4.98 19.77
N VAL A 249 12.72 -4.82 20.55
CA VAL A 249 11.37 -5.19 20.12
C VAL A 249 10.68 -3.98 19.49
N VAL A 250 10.35 -4.06 18.20
CA VAL A 250 9.65 -3.00 17.47
C VAL A 250 8.31 -3.50 16.92
N PRO A 251 7.19 -2.80 17.15
CA PRO A 251 5.91 -3.21 16.58
C PRO A 251 5.81 -2.90 15.10
N VAL A 252 5.31 -3.86 14.32
CA VAL A 252 4.94 -3.68 12.92
C VAL A 252 3.45 -3.32 12.87
N MET A 253 3.14 -2.05 13.11
CA MET A 253 1.77 -1.54 13.29
C MET A 253 1.53 -0.24 12.53
N ILE A 254 0.29 -0.01 12.07
CA ILE A 254 -0.10 1.21 11.34
C ILE A 254 -0.10 2.43 12.26
N SER A 255 -0.80 2.32 13.39
CA SER A 255 -0.92 3.39 14.38
C SER A 255 -0.77 2.81 15.79
N GLU A 256 -0.50 3.66 16.78
CA GLU A 256 -0.43 3.24 18.17
C GLU A 256 -1.83 2.95 18.73
N GLY A 257 -1.91 2.02 19.67
CA GLY A 257 -3.16 1.60 20.29
C GLY A 257 -2.93 0.52 21.32
N TYR A 258 -3.92 -0.34 21.53
CA TYR A 258 -3.88 -1.40 22.54
C TYR A 258 -2.63 -2.30 22.44
N PHE A 259 -2.26 -2.78 21.25
CA PHE A 259 -1.11 -3.68 21.10
C PHE A 259 0.22 -3.02 21.47
N THR A 260 0.45 -1.79 21.01
CA THR A 260 1.72 -1.07 21.25
C THR A 260 1.78 -0.44 22.64
N GLY A 261 0.64 -0.09 23.23
CA GLY A 261 0.57 0.51 24.56
C GLY A 261 0.48 -0.51 25.70
N HIS A 262 -0.13 -1.67 25.45
CA HIS A 262 -0.52 -2.61 26.51
C HIS A 262 -0.07 -4.05 26.25
N LYS A 263 -0.49 -4.71 25.15
CA LYS A 263 -0.22 -6.16 24.95
C LYS A 263 1.28 -6.45 24.83
N ILE A 264 2.00 -5.76 23.93
CA ILE A 264 3.45 -5.98 23.75
C ILE A 264 4.21 -5.60 25.04
N PRO A 265 4.05 -4.39 25.62
CA PRO A 265 4.69 -4.06 26.89
C PRO A 265 4.35 -5.02 28.04
N GLY A 266 3.14 -5.59 28.05
CA GLY A 266 2.71 -6.61 29.00
C GLY A 266 3.55 -7.87 28.91
N ILE A 267 3.79 -8.37 27.69
CA ILE A 267 4.67 -9.52 27.43
C ILE A 267 6.10 -9.22 27.87
N LEU A 268 6.62 -8.03 27.55
CA LEU A 268 8.01 -7.67 27.84
C LEU A 268 8.32 -7.58 29.34
N LYS A 269 7.33 -7.24 30.18
CA LYS A 269 7.48 -7.18 31.65
C LYS A 269 7.81 -8.53 32.29
N GLU A 270 7.66 -9.63 31.56
CA GLU A 270 7.99 -10.97 32.03
C GLU A 270 9.48 -11.28 31.94
N PHE A 271 10.24 -10.46 31.22
CA PHE A 271 11.69 -10.58 31.06
C PHE A 271 12.41 -9.55 31.96
N PRO A 272 13.68 -9.82 32.37
CA PRO A 272 14.47 -8.84 33.11
C PRO A 272 14.59 -7.51 32.34
N LYS A 273 14.48 -6.38 33.05
CA LYS A 273 14.38 -5.05 32.43
C LYS A 273 15.56 -4.70 31.50
N ASP A 274 16.75 -5.22 31.79
CA ASP A 274 17.96 -4.92 31.04
C ASP A 274 18.19 -5.86 29.83
N THR A 275 17.30 -6.83 29.59
CA THR A 275 17.43 -7.80 28.48
C THR A 275 16.60 -7.45 27.26
N TYR A 276 15.81 -6.38 27.30
CA TYR A 276 15.06 -5.88 26.15
C TYR A 276 15.00 -4.36 26.10
N ARG A 277 14.69 -3.83 24.92
CA ARG A 277 14.38 -2.41 24.70
C ARG A 277 13.17 -2.28 23.80
N TYR A 278 12.39 -1.24 24.05
CA TYR A 278 11.13 -0.98 23.38
C TYR A 278 11.02 0.53 23.09
N PRO A 279 10.51 0.96 21.92
CA PRO A 279 10.42 2.38 21.58
C PRO A 279 9.56 3.17 22.57
N GLU A 280 9.85 4.47 22.66
CA GLU A 280 9.03 5.42 23.44
C GLU A 280 7.66 5.64 22.78
N ASN A 281 6.70 6.19 23.53
CA ASN A 281 5.40 6.57 22.95
C ASN A 281 5.60 7.59 21.82
N GLY A 282 4.83 7.45 20.74
CA GLY A 282 5.03 8.20 19.50
C GLY A 282 6.03 7.54 18.53
N GLN A 283 6.74 6.50 18.94
CA GLN A 283 7.75 5.80 18.12
C GLN A 283 7.38 4.35 17.83
N ARG A 284 6.15 3.90 18.10
CA ARG A 284 5.79 2.47 18.11
C ARG A 284 4.97 2.02 16.91
N ALA A 285 4.69 2.90 15.95
CA ALA A 285 3.91 2.58 14.76
C ALA A 285 4.28 3.50 13.59
N LEU A 286 3.91 3.09 12.38
CA LEU A 286 4.20 3.83 11.15
C LEU A 286 3.73 5.29 11.21
N ILE A 287 2.45 5.53 11.50
CA ILE A 287 1.88 6.87 11.41
C ILE A 287 2.37 7.76 12.56
N THR A 288 2.43 7.23 13.78
CA THR A 288 2.87 8.03 14.94
C THR A 288 4.34 8.41 14.83
N PHE A 289 5.18 7.53 14.28
CA PHE A 289 6.61 7.78 14.13
C PHE A 289 6.96 8.57 12.85
N LYS A 290 6.33 8.22 11.72
CA LYS A 290 6.65 8.74 10.38
C LYS A 290 5.38 8.95 9.55
N LYS A 291 4.47 9.81 10.01
CA LYS A 291 3.21 10.14 9.31
C LYS A 291 3.36 10.39 7.80
N SER A 292 4.35 11.17 7.38
CA SER A 292 4.57 11.48 5.96
C SER A 292 4.88 10.24 5.10
N TYR A 293 5.42 9.17 5.70
CA TYR A 293 5.65 7.91 5.00
C TYR A 293 4.35 7.13 4.78
N ALA A 294 3.38 7.25 5.68
CA ALA A 294 2.06 6.66 5.48
C ALA A 294 1.33 7.32 4.29
N SER A 295 1.34 8.65 4.21
CA SER A 295 0.81 9.40 3.06
C SER A 295 1.52 8.95 1.77
N ARG A 296 2.86 8.89 1.77
CA ARG A 296 3.65 8.45 0.61
C ARG A 296 3.36 7.01 0.18
N LEU A 297 3.14 6.09 1.13
CA LEU A 297 2.78 4.71 0.84
C LEU A 297 1.44 4.62 0.12
N VAL A 298 0.44 5.40 0.55
CA VAL A 298 -0.86 5.46 -0.11
C VAL A 298 -0.71 5.99 -1.54
N GLU A 299 0.02 7.10 -1.72
CA GLU A 299 0.32 7.65 -3.05
C GLU A 299 0.98 6.60 -3.95
N TRP A 300 1.94 5.86 -3.42
CA TRP A 300 2.70 4.85 -4.15
C TRP A 300 1.83 3.69 -4.60
N ARG A 301 1.03 3.11 -3.69
CA ARG A 301 0.11 2.01 -4.01
C ARG A 301 -0.93 2.43 -5.03
N ALA A 302 -1.46 3.65 -4.91
CA ALA A 302 -2.41 4.18 -5.87
C ALA A 302 -1.76 4.45 -7.25
N ALA A 303 -0.46 4.72 -7.28
CA ALA A 303 0.20 5.25 -8.48
C ALA A 303 0.14 4.34 -9.70
N GLY A 304 0.31 3.05 -9.50
CA GLY A 304 0.25 2.09 -10.61
C GLY A 304 -1.11 2.10 -11.33
N LYS A 305 -2.19 2.49 -10.64
CA LYS A 305 -3.55 2.42 -11.19
C LYS A 305 -4.12 3.78 -11.58
N LEU A 306 -3.61 4.85 -10.99
CA LEU A 306 -4.04 6.21 -11.28
C LEU A 306 -3.50 6.76 -12.59
N TRP A 307 -2.34 6.32 -13.04
CA TRP A 307 -1.65 6.94 -14.18
C TRP A 307 -1.22 5.89 -15.20
N PRO A 308 -0.89 6.31 -16.44
CA PRO A 308 -0.36 5.39 -17.45
C PRO A 308 0.85 4.62 -16.89
N GLN A 309 0.86 3.32 -17.14
CA GLN A 309 1.97 2.45 -16.79
C GLN A 309 2.92 2.34 -17.97
N LEU A 310 4.20 2.25 -17.68
CA LEU A 310 5.22 2.05 -18.70
C LEU A 310 5.31 0.55 -19.01
N GLU A 311 5.02 0.18 -20.24
CA GLU A 311 5.19 -1.19 -20.72
C GLU A 311 6.50 -1.31 -21.48
N VAL A 312 7.26 -2.37 -21.20
CA VAL A 312 8.52 -2.66 -21.88
C VAL A 312 8.55 -4.07 -22.40
N ALA A 313 8.99 -4.25 -23.63
CA ALA A 313 9.20 -5.59 -24.19
C ALA A 313 10.46 -6.22 -23.57
N LYS A 314 10.33 -7.40 -22.96
CA LYS A 314 11.43 -8.18 -22.39
C LYS A 314 11.31 -9.65 -22.81
N ALA A 315 12.30 -10.16 -23.53
CA ALA A 315 12.36 -11.57 -23.96
C ALA A 315 11.10 -12.09 -24.69
N GLY A 316 10.41 -11.22 -25.44
CA GLY A 316 9.17 -11.57 -26.17
C GLY A 316 7.89 -11.42 -25.36
N GLU A 317 7.98 -10.99 -24.10
CA GLU A 317 6.84 -10.66 -23.23
C GLU A 317 6.76 -9.15 -22.98
N THR A 318 5.56 -8.65 -22.64
CA THR A 318 5.37 -7.28 -22.17
C THR A 318 5.46 -7.25 -20.66
N LEU A 319 6.43 -6.52 -20.13
CA LEU A 319 6.59 -6.26 -18.71
C LEU A 319 5.97 -4.90 -18.36
N GLU A 320 4.99 -4.91 -17.46
CA GLU A 320 4.44 -3.69 -16.89
C GLU A 320 5.36 -3.20 -15.75
N LEU A 321 5.94 -2.00 -15.91
CA LEU A 321 6.82 -1.39 -14.92
C LEU A 321 6.02 -0.59 -13.89
N THR A 322 5.36 -1.32 -12.98
CA THR A 322 4.78 -0.72 -11.77
C THR A 322 5.89 -0.13 -10.88
N LEU A 323 5.55 0.79 -9.96
CA LEU A 323 6.53 1.30 -8.99
C LEU A 323 7.12 0.18 -8.13
N ASP A 324 6.31 -0.81 -7.78
CA ASP A 324 6.75 -2.01 -7.04
C ASP A 324 7.72 -2.85 -7.88
N LYS A 325 7.45 -3.04 -9.19
CA LYS A 325 8.35 -3.77 -10.07
C LYS A 325 9.67 -3.04 -10.29
N CYS A 326 9.62 -1.72 -10.44
CA CYS A 326 10.81 -0.88 -10.50
C CYS A 326 11.64 -0.97 -9.23
N GLN A 327 10.98 -1.00 -8.07
CA GLN A 327 11.63 -1.18 -6.79
C GLN A 327 12.29 -2.55 -6.66
N GLU A 328 11.61 -3.62 -7.05
CA GLU A 328 12.17 -4.98 -7.09
C GLU A 328 13.42 -5.06 -7.98
N ILE A 329 13.34 -4.51 -9.20
CA ILE A 329 14.48 -4.45 -10.14
C ILE A 329 15.64 -3.65 -9.52
N ALA A 330 15.32 -2.51 -8.90
CA ALA A 330 16.31 -1.66 -8.26
C ALA A 330 16.98 -2.36 -7.07
N GLN A 331 16.23 -3.07 -6.23
CA GLN A 331 16.76 -3.89 -5.13
C GLN A 331 17.66 -5.02 -5.64
N ALA A 332 17.23 -5.76 -6.65
CA ALA A 332 18.03 -6.83 -7.26
C ALA A 332 19.37 -6.31 -7.83
N ALA A 333 19.41 -5.04 -8.22
CA ALA A 333 20.61 -4.36 -8.71
C ALA A 333 21.45 -3.67 -7.61
N GLY A 334 21.07 -3.79 -6.32
CA GLY A 334 21.74 -3.10 -5.21
C GLY A 334 21.52 -1.57 -5.21
N LYS A 335 20.45 -1.09 -5.85
CA LYS A 335 20.13 0.33 -6.04
C LYS A 335 18.67 0.66 -5.69
N GLY A 336 18.08 -0.05 -4.72
CA GLY A 336 16.68 0.03 -4.29
C GLY A 336 16.22 1.35 -3.68
N TYR A 337 16.78 2.47 -4.14
CA TYR A 337 16.53 3.81 -3.64
C TYR A 337 15.25 4.41 -4.24
N PRO A 338 14.48 5.20 -3.46
CA PRO A 338 13.28 5.88 -3.95
C PRO A 338 13.49 6.78 -5.18
N CYS A 339 14.71 7.30 -5.38
CA CYS A 339 15.05 8.12 -6.56
C CYS A 339 14.96 7.35 -7.88
N SER A 340 15.30 6.05 -7.87
CA SER A 340 15.15 5.17 -9.03
C SER A 340 13.68 5.09 -9.43
N VAL A 341 12.80 4.94 -8.43
CA VAL A 341 11.36 4.83 -8.64
C VAL A 341 10.71 6.16 -9.07
N LEU A 342 11.21 7.30 -8.57
CA LEU A 342 10.78 8.62 -9.06
C LEU A 342 11.15 8.86 -10.53
N ALA A 343 12.32 8.39 -10.96
CA ALA A 343 12.73 8.47 -12.37
C ALA A 343 11.80 7.64 -13.26
N PHE A 344 11.41 6.44 -12.82
CA PHE A 344 10.40 5.63 -13.51
C PHE A 344 9.02 6.27 -13.51
N ARG A 345 8.62 6.90 -12.40
CA ARG A 345 7.37 7.64 -12.30
C ARG A 345 7.32 8.77 -13.34
N LEU A 346 8.40 9.54 -13.45
CA LEU A 346 8.52 10.59 -14.46
C LEU A 346 8.49 10.01 -15.87
N ALA A 347 9.21 8.91 -16.11
CA ALA A 347 9.25 8.23 -17.41
C ALA A 347 7.86 7.70 -17.83
N GLY A 348 7.13 7.01 -16.94
CA GLY A 348 5.79 6.48 -17.23
C GLY A 348 4.73 7.55 -17.52
N VAL A 349 4.90 8.76 -16.98
CA VAL A 349 4.02 9.90 -17.30
C VAL A 349 4.46 10.61 -18.59
N THR A 350 5.76 10.83 -18.78
CA THR A 350 6.25 11.69 -19.87
C THR A 350 6.43 10.96 -21.19
N LEU A 351 6.85 9.69 -21.18
CA LEU A 351 7.16 8.96 -22.40
C LEU A 351 5.94 8.69 -23.28
N PRO A 352 4.77 8.28 -22.76
CA PRO A 352 3.57 8.12 -23.60
C PRO A 352 3.09 9.43 -24.24
N ILE A 353 3.42 10.58 -23.62
CA ILE A 353 3.07 11.91 -24.15
C ILE A 353 4.05 12.33 -25.25
N LEU A 354 5.35 12.08 -25.03
CA LEU A 354 6.41 12.53 -25.93
C LEU A 354 6.63 11.58 -27.12
N TRP A 355 6.40 10.28 -26.96
CA TRP A 355 6.61 9.23 -27.97
C TRP A 355 5.47 8.20 -28.00
N PRO A 356 4.26 8.58 -28.42
CA PRO A 356 3.07 7.71 -28.40
C PRO A 356 3.19 6.46 -29.28
N ASP A 357 4.03 6.48 -30.32
CA ASP A 357 4.15 5.41 -31.33
C ASP A 357 5.44 4.58 -31.20
N SER A 358 6.22 4.75 -30.12
CA SER A 358 7.51 4.07 -29.95
C SER A 358 7.44 3.04 -28.82
N PRO A 359 7.37 1.73 -29.12
CA PRO A 359 7.42 0.70 -28.08
C PRO A 359 8.83 0.68 -27.50
N MET A 360 8.95 0.87 -26.18
CA MET A 360 10.24 0.77 -25.51
C MET A 360 10.60 -0.68 -25.24
N ALA A 361 11.83 -1.08 -25.58
CA ALA A 361 12.37 -2.38 -25.18
C ALA A 361 13.08 -2.26 -23.83
N ALA A 362 12.97 -3.30 -22.99
CA ALA A 362 13.59 -3.30 -21.65
C ALA A 362 15.12 -3.21 -21.73
N ASP A 363 15.73 -3.73 -22.79
CA ASP A 363 17.18 -3.70 -23.04
C ASP A 363 17.69 -2.29 -23.36
N ASP A 364 16.80 -1.36 -23.74
CA ASP A 364 17.13 0.05 -23.99
C ASP A 364 17.07 0.90 -22.70
N LEU A 365 16.58 0.34 -21.59
CA LEU A 365 16.46 1.05 -20.31
C LEU A 365 17.60 0.70 -19.37
N MET A 366 18.38 1.71 -18.99
CA MET A 366 19.40 1.60 -17.96
C MET A 366 19.05 2.48 -16.76
N VAL A 367 18.98 1.88 -15.56
CA VAL A 367 18.87 2.63 -14.30
C VAL A 367 20.25 3.19 -13.93
N VAL A 368 20.47 4.46 -14.27
CA VAL A 368 21.68 5.21 -13.90
C VAL A 368 21.40 5.98 -12.62
N SER A 369 21.85 5.46 -11.48
CA SER A 369 22.00 6.29 -10.27
C SER A 369 23.28 7.11 -10.42
N LEU A 370 23.14 8.43 -10.35
CA LEU A 370 24.27 9.37 -10.24
C LEU A 370 24.72 9.56 -8.78
N LEU A 371 24.02 8.95 -7.83
CA LEU A 371 24.43 8.92 -6.42
C LEU A 371 25.34 7.70 -6.19
N PRO A 372 26.42 7.85 -5.39
CA PRO A 372 27.27 6.73 -5.03
C PRO A 372 26.46 5.63 -4.31
N PRO A 373 26.88 4.36 -4.43
CA PRO A 373 26.17 3.20 -3.88
C PRO A 373 25.92 3.30 -2.38
#